data_AF-A0A7V9R331-F1
#
_entry.id   AF-A0A7V9R331-F1
#
_cell.length_a   1.000
_cell.length_b   1.000
_cell.length_c   1.000
_cell.angle_alpha   90.00
_cell.angle_beta   90.00
_cell.angle_gamma   90.00
#
_symmetry.space_group_name_H-M   'P 1'
#
loop_
_entity.id
_entity.type
_entity.pdbx_description
1 polymer ?
#
loop_
_entity_poly.entity_id
_entity_poly.type
_entity_poly.pdbx_seq_one_letter_code
_entity_poly.pdbx_strand_id
1 'polypeptide(L)'
;MHVLTVVREPDRLVLTVETDDDLAGCPTCGVVAVGHGRRVHRVHDAPCFAVPSVVVWRKRVWRCAEPSCPMQTFSETHPLVAPRAKLTARAVGWAVDALTSDDTTVSALARHLGVDWHTLWDAVEAEAAIRLDDPGRLGGVSTLGVDEHIWRPGHHGHDRAVTSMVDLTRDEHGCLHARLLDVVPGRSGTAYATWLKDRPPEFTAGVEQAALDPFRGYANALRDELPDAVAVLDAFHVVRLGTA
;
A
#
# COMPACT_ATOMS: atom_id res chain seq x y z
N MET A 1 15.40 11.24 -16.13
CA MET A 1 16.27 11.67 -15.02
C MET A 1 17.59 10.93 -15.15
N HIS A 2 18.72 11.64 -15.18
CA HIS A 2 20.07 11.08 -15.29
C HIS A 2 20.92 11.44 -14.08
N VAL A 3 21.93 10.61 -13.81
CA VAL A 3 22.84 10.77 -12.67
C VAL A 3 24.01 11.66 -13.08
N LEU A 4 24.24 12.73 -12.32
CA LEU A 4 25.38 13.62 -12.48
C LEU A 4 26.58 13.14 -11.67
N THR A 5 26.34 12.77 -10.41
CA THR A 5 27.38 12.31 -9.49
C THR A 5 26.84 11.24 -8.56
N VAL A 6 27.72 10.34 -8.15
CA VAL A 6 27.46 9.34 -7.10
C VAL A 6 28.57 9.47 -6.07
N VAL A 7 28.20 9.70 -4.82
CA VAL A 7 29.14 9.82 -3.70
C VAL A 7 28.78 8.75 -2.68
N ARG A 8 29.74 7.88 -2.35
CA ARG A 8 29.62 6.94 -1.24
C ARG A 8 30.13 7.60 0.03
N GLU A 9 29.22 7.90 0.95
CA GLU A 9 29.54 8.33 2.30
C GLU A 9 29.64 7.09 3.22
N PRO A 10 30.20 7.23 4.44
CA PRO A 10 30.34 6.09 5.36
C PRO A 10 29.00 5.39 5.67
N ASP A 11 27.90 6.15 5.77
CA ASP A 11 26.60 5.68 6.23
C ASP A 11 25.49 5.74 5.16
N ARG A 12 25.77 6.23 3.94
CA ARG A 12 24.78 6.37 2.88
C ARG A 12 25.39 6.50 1.48
N LEU A 13 24.55 6.33 0.47
CA LEU A 13 24.86 6.64 -0.93
C LEU A 13 24.11 7.92 -1.34
N VAL A 14 24.82 8.91 -1.87
CA VAL A 14 24.23 10.17 -2.34
C VAL A 14 24.31 10.25 -3.86
N LEU A 15 23.16 10.34 -4.52
CA LEU A 15 23.06 10.49 -5.97
C LEU A 15 22.60 11.90 -6.30
N THR A 16 23.39 12.67 -7.04
CA THR A 16 22.93 13.95 -7.59
C THR A 16 22.36 13.71 -8.97
N VAL A 17 21.12 14.15 -9.20
CA VAL A 17 20.38 13.86 -10.43
C VAL A 17 19.72 15.10 -11.00
N GLU A 18 19.53 15.09 -12.32
CA GLU A 18 18.77 16.07 -13.08
C GLU A 18 17.85 15.36 -14.08
N THR A 19 16.84 16.05 -14.57
CA THR A 19 16.13 15.63 -15.78
C THR A 19 16.69 16.37 -16.98
N ASP A 20 16.44 15.78 -18.14
CA ASP A 20 16.75 16.34 -19.45
C ASP A 20 15.66 17.29 -19.96
N ASP A 21 14.66 17.61 -19.11
CA ASP A 21 13.55 18.49 -19.48
C ASP A 21 14.10 19.88 -19.86
N ASP A 22 13.93 20.20 -21.14
CA ASP A 22 14.31 21.45 -21.78
C ASP A 22 13.09 22.30 -22.16
N LEU A 23 11.89 21.70 -22.22
CA LEU A 23 10.63 22.33 -22.54
C LEU A 23 9.58 22.11 -21.45
N ALA A 24 8.97 23.21 -20.97
CA ALA A 24 7.82 23.15 -20.08
C ALA A 24 6.81 24.24 -20.43
N GLY A 25 5.52 23.91 -20.40
CA GLY A 25 4.43 24.89 -20.50
C GLY A 25 4.06 25.42 -19.10
N CYS A 26 3.70 26.69 -19.02
CA CYS A 26 3.11 27.26 -17.82
C CYS A 26 1.84 26.50 -17.44
N PRO A 27 1.70 25.97 -16.20
CA PRO A 27 0.51 25.23 -15.80
C PRO A 27 -0.79 26.03 -15.82
N THR A 28 -0.72 27.36 -15.88
CA THR A 28 -1.90 28.25 -15.88
C THR A 28 -2.29 28.72 -17.28
N CYS A 29 -1.34 29.18 -18.11
CA CYS A 29 -1.66 29.78 -19.41
C CYS A 29 -1.09 29.00 -20.61
N GLY A 30 -0.37 27.89 -20.39
CA GLY A 30 0.19 27.04 -21.44
C GLY A 30 1.41 27.60 -22.18
N VAL A 31 1.73 28.89 -22.03
CA VAL A 31 2.89 29.55 -22.65
C VAL A 31 4.18 28.83 -22.27
N VAL A 32 5.05 28.61 -23.26
CA VAL A 32 6.36 27.98 -23.06
C VAL A 32 7.17 28.80 -22.05
N ALA A 33 7.54 28.14 -20.96
CA ALA A 33 8.28 28.74 -19.88
C ALA A 33 9.78 28.74 -20.18
N VAL A 34 10.49 29.67 -19.56
CA VAL A 34 11.93 29.85 -19.71
C VAL A 34 12.65 29.33 -18.47
N GLY A 35 13.81 28.71 -18.65
CA GLY A 35 14.63 28.24 -17.52
C GLY A 35 15.02 29.38 -16.58
N HIS A 36 14.72 29.22 -15.30
CA HIS A 36 14.96 30.22 -14.25
C HIS A 36 15.77 29.64 -13.08
N GLY A 37 16.84 28.91 -13.42
CA GLY A 37 17.73 28.27 -12.45
C GLY A 37 17.24 26.89 -12.00
N ARG A 38 17.90 26.36 -10.96
CA ARG A 38 17.59 25.07 -10.35
C ARG A 38 17.57 25.22 -8.83
N ARG A 39 16.72 24.43 -8.18
CA ARG A 39 16.68 24.26 -6.72
C ARG A 39 17.00 22.82 -6.36
N VAL A 40 17.50 22.59 -5.16
CA VAL A 40 17.78 21.23 -4.68
C VAL A 40 16.58 20.70 -3.91
N HIS A 41 16.14 19.49 -4.23
CA HIS A 41 15.16 18.72 -3.46
C HIS A 41 15.81 17.39 -3.08
N ARG A 42 16.08 17.19 -1.79
CA ARG A 42 16.64 15.95 -1.25
C ARG A 42 15.52 15.01 -0.86
N VAL A 43 15.59 13.77 -1.32
CA VAL A 43 14.65 12.70 -0.98
C VAL A 43 15.38 11.39 -0.72
N HIS A 44 14.85 10.57 0.17
CA HIS A 44 15.34 9.23 0.46
C HIS A 44 14.77 8.24 -0.56
N ASP A 45 15.60 7.31 -1.01
CA ASP A 45 15.26 6.34 -2.04
C ASP A 45 15.47 4.92 -1.50
N ALA A 46 14.99 3.91 -2.22
CA ALA A 46 15.15 2.53 -1.77
C ALA A 46 16.64 2.17 -1.63
N PRO A 47 17.03 1.39 -0.61
CA PRO A 47 18.43 1.19 -0.24
C PRO A 47 19.26 0.62 -1.40
N CYS A 48 20.51 1.06 -1.51
CA CYS A 48 21.47 0.52 -2.45
C CYS A 48 22.68 0.00 -1.68
N PHE A 49 23.18 -1.19 -2.03
CA PHE A 49 24.33 -1.80 -1.35
C PHE A 49 24.16 -1.90 0.17
N ALA A 50 22.95 -2.23 0.61
CA ALA A 50 22.55 -2.33 2.02
C ALA A 50 22.78 -1.05 2.87
N VAL A 51 22.88 0.12 2.23
CA VAL A 51 22.91 1.42 2.92
C VAL A 51 21.77 2.33 2.44
N PRO A 52 21.34 3.30 3.27
CA PRO A 52 20.41 4.33 2.86
C PRO A 52 20.87 5.05 1.59
N SER A 53 19.93 5.32 0.69
CA SER A 53 20.17 6.07 -0.55
C SER A 53 19.47 7.42 -0.48
N VAL A 54 20.17 8.50 -0.81
CA VAL A 54 19.62 9.85 -0.88
C VAL A 54 19.78 10.38 -2.29
N VAL A 55 18.67 10.77 -2.90
CA VAL A 55 18.63 11.44 -4.20
C VAL A 55 18.58 12.95 -3.97
N VAL A 56 19.59 13.65 -4.47
CA VAL A 56 19.70 15.11 -4.51
C VAL A 56 19.27 15.55 -5.90
N TRP A 57 17.98 15.81 -6.07
CA TRP A 57 17.43 16.25 -7.35
C TRP A 57 17.61 17.75 -7.51
N ARG A 58 18.41 18.16 -8.50
CA ARG A 58 18.56 19.56 -8.91
C ARG A 58 17.42 19.94 -9.86
N LYS A 59 16.20 20.01 -9.34
CA LYS A 59 15.00 20.33 -10.13
C LYS A 59 15.05 21.74 -10.70
N ARG A 60 14.63 21.90 -11.95
CA ARG A 60 14.54 23.19 -12.63
C ARG A 60 13.43 24.05 -12.04
N VAL A 61 13.69 25.35 -11.99
CA VAL A 61 12.69 26.38 -11.75
C VAL A 61 12.39 27.00 -13.11
N TRP A 62 11.12 27.10 -13.44
CA TRP A 62 10.63 27.67 -14.68
C TRP A 62 10.00 29.03 -14.40
N ARG A 63 10.12 29.96 -15.34
CA ARG A 63 9.44 31.26 -15.31
C ARG A 63 8.48 31.35 -16.50
N CYS A 64 7.23 31.70 -16.23
CA CYS A 64 6.28 31.97 -17.32
C CYS A 64 6.73 33.20 -18.11
N ALA A 65 6.75 33.10 -19.45
CA ALA A 65 7.12 34.22 -20.31
C ALA A 65 5.99 35.25 -20.50
N GLU A 66 4.74 34.90 -20.15
CA GLU A 66 3.58 35.78 -20.24
C GLU A 66 3.55 36.77 -19.06
N PRO A 67 3.75 38.09 -19.29
CA PRO A 67 3.84 39.08 -18.20
C PRO A 67 2.56 39.22 -17.37
N SER A 68 1.39 38.94 -17.96
CA SER A 68 0.10 39.03 -17.26
C SER A 68 -0.27 37.74 -16.49
N CYS A 69 0.53 36.68 -16.60
CA CYS A 69 0.22 35.40 -15.97
C CYS A 69 0.52 35.44 -14.45
N PRO A 70 -0.40 34.97 -13.59
CA PRO A 70 -0.17 34.95 -12.15
C PRO A 70 0.86 33.89 -11.70
N MET A 71 1.10 32.84 -12.50
CA MET A 71 2.00 31.70 -12.20
C MET A 71 3.48 32.03 -12.47
N GLN A 72 3.92 33.24 -12.11
CA GLN A 72 5.22 33.84 -12.44
C GLN A 72 6.39 32.84 -12.50
N THR A 73 6.54 32.01 -11.45
CA THR A 73 7.48 30.89 -11.45
C THR A 73 6.82 29.62 -10.93
N PHE A 74 7.26 28.49 -11.44
CA PHE A 74 6.88 27.17 -10.97
C PHE A 74 8.09 26.26 -11.03
N SER A 75 7.97 25.05 -10.53
CA SER A 75 9.08 24.11 -10.57
C SER A 75 8.74 22.87 -11.33
N GLU A 76 9.79 22.28 -11.89
CA GLU A 76 9.78 20.94 -12.43
C GLU A 76 9.16 19.94 -11.44
N THR A 77 8.35 19.05 -11.99
CA THR A 77 7.70 17.92 -11.32
C THR A 77 8.20 16.63 -11.96
N HIS A 78 8.22 15.54 -11.21
CA HIS A 78 8.60 14.24 -11.73
C HIS A 78 7.80 13.15 -11.00
N PRO A 79 7.28 12.11 -11.68
CA PRO A 79 6.45 11.08 -11.05
C PRO A 79 7.14 10.36 -9.88
N LEU A 80 8.45 10.16 -9.96
CA LEU A 80 9.23 9.54 -8.87
C LEU A 80 9.31 10.38 -7.59
N VAL A 81 9.07 11.70 -7.65
CA VAL A 81 9.21 12.61 -6.50
C VAL A 81 8.06 13.62 -6.49
N ALA A 82 7.03 13.31 -5.71
CA ALA A 82 5.91 14.21 -5.51
C ALA A 82 6.34 15.54 -4.86
N PRO A 83 5.57 16.63 -5.05
CA PRO A 83 5.87 17.92 -4.43
C PRO A 83 6.05 17.80 -2.90
N ARG A 84 7.16 18.34 -2.38
CA ARG A 84 7.54 18.31 -0.95
C ARG A 84 7.79 16.92 -0.35
N ALA A 85 7.73 15.85 -1.16
CA ALA A 85 7.97 14.49 -0.69
C ALA A 85 9.35 14.35 -0.03
N LYS A 86 9.44 13.44 0.94
CA LYS A 86 10.69 13.06 1.61
C LYS A 86 11.25 11.75 1.09
N LEU A 87 10.40 10.95 0.44
CA LEU A 87 10.69 9.65 -0.14
C LEU A 87 10.41 9.69 -1.63
N THR A 88 11.14 8.90 -2.41
CA THR A 88 10.76 8.61 -3.80
C THR A 88 9.55 7.67 -3.82
N ALA A 89 8.74 7.72 -4.88
CA ALA A 89 7.66 6.73 -5.09
C ALA A 89 8.20 5.28 -5.07
N ARG A 90 9.41 5.07 -5.58
CA ARG A 90 10.11 3.78 -5.55
C ARG A 90 10.44 3.30 -4.13
N ALA A 91 10.88 4.20 -3.24
CA ALA A 91 11.14 3.85 -1.84
C ALA A 91 9.87 3.47 -1.09
N VAL A 92 8.77 4.16 -1.38
CA VAL A 92 7.46 3.85 -0.80
C VAL A 92 7.00 2.48 -1.28
N GLY A 93 7.03 2.23 -2.60
CA GLY A 93 6.69 0.93 -3.16
C GLY A 93 7.53 -0.20 -2.57
N TRP A 94 8.84 -0.02 -2.48
CA TRP A 94 9.75 -0.99 -1.84
C TRP A 94 9.36 -1.30 -0.40
N ALA A 95 8.98 -0.30 0.39
CA ALA A 95 8.58 -0.50 1.78
C ALA A 95 7.24 -1.24 1.90
N VAL A 96 6.26 -0.91 1.04
CA VAL A 96 4.96 -1.59 1.02
C VAL A 96 5.11 -3.04 0.57
N ASP A 97 5.93 -3.31 -0.45
CA ASP A 97 6.22 -4.66 -0.92
C ASP A 97 6.87 -5.49 0.19
N ALA A 98 7.85 -4.93 0.92
CA ALA A 98 8.48 -5.60 2.05
C ALA A 98 7.48 -5.90 3.19
N LEU A 99 6.55 -4.98 3.51
CA LEU A 99 5.49 -5.25 4.49
C LEU A 99 4.50 -6.34 4.02
N THR A 100 4.37 -6.54 2.72
CA THR A 100 3.46 -7.55 2.15
C THR A 100 4.07 -8.95 2.16
N SER A 101 5.39 -9.05 1.97
CA SER A 101 6.07 -10.33 1.73
C SER A 101 7.02 -10.77 2.84
N ASP A 102 7.50 -9.86 3.67
CA ASP A 102 8.52 -10.13 4.68
C ASP A 102 7.97 -9.99 6.11
N ASP A 103 8.55 -10.74 7.05
CA ASP A 103 8.35 -10.51 8.49
C ASP A 103 9.18 -9.29 8.93
N THR A 104 8.62 -8.10 8.69
CA THR A 104 9.28 -6.82 8.94
C THR A 104 8.37 -5.81 9.63
N THR A 105 8.95 -4.67 10.02
CA THR A 105 8.22 -3.58 10.65
C THR A 105 8.53 -2.25 9.97
N VAL A 106 7.58 -1.32 10.02
CA VAL A 106 7.79 0.07 9.55
C VAL A 106 9.03 0.69 10.21
N SER A 107 9.30 0.39 11.48
CA SER A 107 10.49 0.85 12.20
C SER A 107 11.79 0.31 11.62
N ALA A 108 11.82 -0.96 11.21
CA ALA A 108 12.99 -1.54 10.54
C ALA A 108 13.20 -0.91 9.15
N LEU A 109 12.13 -0.78 8.37
CA LEU A 109 12.18 -0.19 7.03
C LEU A 109 12.59 1.28 7.06
N ALA A 110 12.08 2.06 8.03
CA ALA A 110 12.45 3.47 8.21
C ALA A 110 13.96 3.62 8.48
N ARG A 111 14.54 2.71 9.27
CA ARG A 111 15.99 2.64 9.51
C ARG A 111 16.78 2.34 8.23
N HIS A 112 16.29 1.40 7.41
CA HIS A 112 16.93 1.07 6.13
C HIS A 112 16.89 2.23 5.13
N LEU A 113 15.82 3.03 5.17
CA LEU A 113 15.68 4.24 4.36
C LEU A 113 16.39 5.47 4.97
N GLY A 114 16.75 5.42 6.25
CA GLY A 114 17.37 6.53 6.97
C GLY A 114 16.41 7.69 7.26
N VAL A 115 15.13 7.39 7.50
CA VAL A 115 14.07 8.37 7.81
C VAL A 115 13.42 8.09 9.17
N ASP A 116 12.67 9.06 9.68
CA ASP A 116 11.82 8.87 10.85
C ASP A 116 10.64 7.93 10.55
N TRP A 117 10.15 7.25 11.59
CA TRP A 117 9.03 6.33 11.50
C TRP A 117 7.78 6.98 10.90
N HIS A 118 7.40 8.19 11.35
CA HIS A 118 6.21 8.89 10.85
C HIS A 118 6.36 9.28 9.38
N THR A 119 7.58 9.66 8.97
CA THR A 119 7.86 9.99 7.57
C THR A 119 7.61 8.80 6.65
N LEU A 120 7.95 7.59 7.09
CA LEU A 120 7.66 6.38 6.32
C LEU A 120 6.19 5.97 6.43
N TRP A 121 5.62 5.98 7.64
CA TRP A 121 4.25 5.56 7.88
C TRP A 121 3.26 6.37 7.06
N ASP A 122 3.34 7.71 7.06
CA ASP A 122 2.43 8.58 6.29
C ASP A 122 2.44 8.23 4.79
N ALA A 123 3.60 7.85 4.25
CA ALA A 123 3.74 7.48 2.85
C ALA A 123 3.26 6.05 2.56
N VAL A 124 3.55 5.12 3.47
CA VAL A 124 3.08 3.72 3.41
C VAL A 124 1.57 3.66 3.52
N GLU A 125 0.95 4.39 4.45
CA GLU A 125 -0.49 4.42 4.66
C GLU A 125 -1.21 4.91 3.39
N ALA A 126 -0.72 6.00 2.79
CA ALA A 126 -1.28 6.53 1.55
C ALA A 126 -1.18 5.54 0.38
N GLU A 127 -0.02 4.91 0.18
CA GLU A 127 0.18 3.92 -0.89
C GLU A 127 -0.61 2.63 -0.63
N ALA A 128 -0.65 2.15 0.62
CA ALA A 128 -1.40 0.97 1.00
C ALA A 128 -2.91 1.19 0.79
N ALA A 129 -3.44 2.37 1.12
CA ALA A 129 -4.83 2.71 0.85
C ALA A 129 -5.15 2.63 -0.66
N ILE A 130 -4.29 3.17 -1.52
CA ILE A 130 -4.47 3.09 -2.98
C ILE A 130 -4.52 1.62 -3.45
N ARG A 131 -3.64 0.76 -2.92
CA ARG A 131 -3.61 -0.67 -3.27
C ARG A 131 -4.80 -1.45 -2.71
N LEU A 132 -5.29 -1.09 -1.53
CA LEU A 132 -6.46 -1.71 -0.91
C LEU A 132 -7.77 -1.29 -1.60
N ASP A 133 -7.80 -0.12 -2.22
CA ASP A 133 -8.93 0.36 -3.01
C ASP A 133 -8.99 -0.26 -4.43
N ASP A 134 -7.94 -0.94 -4.89
CA ASP A 134 -7.95 -1.65 -6.17
C ASP A 134 -8.85 -2.90 -6.10
N PRO A 135 -10.01 -2.93 -6.79
CA PRO A 135 -10.89 -4.10 -6.78
C PRO A 135 -10.23 -5.34 -7.41
N GLY A 136 -9.23 -5.16 -8.28
CA GLY A 136 -8.46 -6.24 -8.91
C GLY A 136 -7.75 -7.13 -7.89
N ARG A 137 -7.47 -6.63 -6.68
CA ARG A 137 -6.83 -7.40 -5.61
C ARG A 137 -7.65 -8.63 -5.19
N LEU A 138 -8.96 -8.61 -5.40
CA LEU A 138 -9.89 -9.69 -5.06
C LEU A 138 -10.12 -10.67 -6.22
N GLY A 139 -9.50 -10.42 -7.39
CA GLY A 139 -9.62 -11.30 -8.53
C GLY A 139 -9.13 -12.72 -8.25
N GLY A 140 -9.85 -13.71 -8.77
CA GLY A 140 -9.49 -15.13 -8.69
C GLY A 140 -9.79 -15.80 -7.34
N VAL A 141 -10.42 -15.11 -6.40
CA VAL A 141 -10.86 -15.71 -5.12
C VAL A 141 -12.10 -16.55 -5.37
N SER A 142 -11.97 -17.85 -5.12
CA SER A 142 -13.05 -18.86 -5.21
C SER A 142 -13.33 -19.56 -3.87
N THR A 143 -12.37 -19.55 -2.95
CA THR A 143 -12.53 -20.09 -1.59
C THR A 143 -12.22 -19.00 -0.57
N LEU A 144 -13.23 -18.58 0.17
CA LEU A 144 -13.13 -17.50 1.15
C LEU A 144 -13.10 -18.07 2.58
N GLY A 145 -12.14 -17.65 3.39
CA GLY A 145 -12.10 -17.92 4.82
C GLY A 145 -12.51 -16.70 5.64
N VAL A 146 -13.20 -16.92 6.76
CA VAL A 146 -13.46 -15.91 7.78
C VAL A 146 -13.01 -16.40 9.15
N ASP A 147 -12.24 -15.57 9.87
CA ASP A 147 -11.71 -15.88 11.21
C ASP A 147 -11.83 -14.66 12.16
N GLU A 148 -12.01 -14.91 13.46
CA GLU A 148 -11.99 -13.90 14.52
C GLU A 148 -10.59 -13.79 15.14
N HIS A 149 -10.07 -12.57 15.20
CA HIS A 149 -8.85 -12.29 15.94
C HIS A 149 -9.08 -11.20 16.99
N ILE A 150 -8.49 -11.36 18.18
CA ILE A 150 -8.38 -10.27 19.15
C ILE A 150 -7.09 -9.52 18.87
N TRP A 151 -7.21 -8.40 18.18
CA TRP A 151 -6.09 -7.50 17.97
C TRP A 151 -5.74 -6.80 19.27
N ARG A 152 -4.50 -7.00 19.73
CA ARG A 152 -3.93 -6.41 20.93
C ARG A 152 -2.92 -5.36 20.51
N PRO A 153 -3.35 -4.11 20.25
CA PRO A 153 -2.40 -3.02 20.03
C PRO A 153 -1.45 -2.93 21.24
N GLY A 154 -0.21 -2.48 21.02
CA GLY A 154 0.83 -2.42 22.05
C GLY A 154 0.55 -1.41 23.17
N HIS A 155 1.54 -0.57 23.50
CA HIS A 155 1.48 0.31 24.67
C HIS A 155 0.26 1.25 24.78
N HIS A 156 -0.44 1.52 23.68
CA HIS A 156 -1.62 2.40 23.65
C HIS A 156 -2.73 1.76 22.83
N GLY A 157 -3.84 1.41 23.49
CA GLY A 157 -5.04 0.89 22.86
C GLY A 157 -5.79 -0.09 23.75
N HIS A 158 -7.03 -0.36 23.39
CA HIS A 158 -7.80 -1.46 23.98
C HIS A 158 -7.78 -2.63 23.00
N ASP A 159 -7.86 -3.84 23.54
CA ASP A 159 -8.13 -5.04 22.76
C ASP A 159 -9.37 -4.82 21.89
N ARG A 160 -9.25 -5.17 20.61
CA ARG A 160 -10.34 -5.04 19.64
C ARG A 160 -10.51 -6.38 18.95
N ALA A 161 -11.73 -6.87 18.97
CA ALA A 161 -12.07 -7.98 18.08
C ALA A 161 -12.09 -7.46 16.64
N VAL A 162 -11.50 -8.25 15.75
CA VAL A 162 -11.51 -8.01 14.32
C VAL A 162 -11.93 -9.28 13.59
N THR A 163 -12.65 -9.11 12.50
CA THR A 163 -12.99 -10.18 11.56
C THR A 163 -12.02 -10.09 10.40
N SER A 164 -11.30 -11.17 10.15
CA SER A 164 -10.35 -11.27 9.04
C SER A 164 -10.93 -12.12 7.92
N MET A 165 -10.74 -11.64 6.70
CA MET A 165 -11.15 -12.33 5.47
C MET A 165 -9.89 -12.81 4.76
N VAL A 166 -9.83 -14.09 4.42
CA VAL A 166 -8.64 -14.75 3.90
C VAL A 166 -8.97 -15.50 2.60
N ASP A 167 -8.09 -15.37 1.61
CA ASP A 167 -8.13 -16.15 0.38
C ASP A 167 -7.53 -17.54 0.64
N LEU A 168 -8.41 -18.53 0.57
CA LEU A 168 -8.09 -19.95 0.72
C LEU A 168 -8.13 -20.69 -0.63
N THR A 169 -8.17 -19.97 -1.75
CA THR A 169 -8.12 -20.57 -3.09
C THR A 169 -6.82 -21.34 -3.28
N ARG A 170 -6.94 -22.46 -3.99
CA ARG A 170 -5.82 -23.27 -4.45
C ARG A 170 -5.63 -23.07 -5.94
N ASP A 171 -4.37 -23.00 -6.37
CA ASP A 171 -4.04 -22.98 -7.79
C ASP A 171 -4.22 -24.36 -8.45
N GLU A 172 -3.91 -24.43 -9.75
CA GLU A 172 -3.99 -25.64 -10.58
C GLU A 172 -3.13 -26.81 -10.05
N HIS A 173 -2.13 -26.52 -9.23
CA HIS A 173 -1.23 -27.49 -8.60
C HIS A 173 -1.65 -27.83 -7.17
N GLY A 174 -2.74 -27.25 -6.68
CA GLY A 174 -3.26 -27.46 -5.33
C GLY A 174 -2.56 -26.60 -4.27
N CYS A 175 -1.67 -25.68 -4.64
CA CYS A 175 -0.99 -24.79 -3.71
C CYS A 175 -1.93 -23.70 -3.21
N LEU A 176 -1.96 -23.52 -1.89
CA LEU A 176 -2.83 -22.54 -1.23
C LEU A 176 -2.28 -21.12 -1.43
N HIS A 177 -3.13 -20.18 -1.85
CA HIS A 177 -2.76 -18.76 -1.94
C HIS A 177 -2.46 -18.15 -0.58
N ALA A 178 -3.27 -18.48 0.45
CA ALA A 178 -3.09 -18.07 1.85
C ALA A 178 -2.89 -16.56 2.03
N ARG A 179 -3.73 -15.76 1.38
CA ARG A 179 -3.59 -14.29 1.33
C ARG A 179 -4.63 -13.61 2.21
N LEU A 180 -4.20 -12.75 3.12
CA LEU A 180 -5.11 -11.88 3.87
C LEU A 180 -5.76 -10.88 2.91
N LEU A 181 -7.08 -10.92 2.80
CA LEU A 181 -7.85 -10.00 1.97
C LEU A 181 -8.19 -8.74 2.72
N ASP A 182 -8.67 -8.84 3.96
CA ASP A 182 -9.07 -7.66 4.71
C ASP A 182 -9.22 -7.96 6.21
N VAL A 183 -9.21 -6.92 7.02
CA VAL A 183 -9.42 -7.00 8.47
C VAL A 183 -10.34 -5.86 8.89
N VAL A 184 -11.57 -6.20 9.27
CA VAL A 184 -12.58 -5.22 9.68
C VAL A 184 -12.82 -5.24 11.19
N PRO A 185 -13.03 -4.09 11.84
CA PRO A 185 -13.37 -4.04 13.25
C PRO A 185 -14.69 -4.75 13.57
N GLY A 186 -14.72 -5.47 14.70
CA GLY A 186 -15.87 -6.22 15.17
C GLY A 186 -15.69 -7.73 15.03
N ARG A 187 -16.65 -8.49 15.55
CA ARG A 187 -16.69 -9.97 15.50
C ARG A 187 -18.10 -10.50 15.24
N SER A 188 -18.89 -9.73 14.51
CA SER A 188 -20.31 -10.03 14.30
C SER A 188 -20.54 -10.53 12.89
N GLY A 189 -21.57 -11.36 12.72
CA GLY A 189 -22.07 -11.69 11.39
C GLY A 189 -22.43 -10.45 10.57
N THR A 190 -22.83 -9.36 11.24
CA THR A 190 -23.08 -8.05 10.61
C THR A 190 -21.82 -7.45 9.99
N ALA A 191 -20.68 -7.46 10.68
CA ALA A 191 -19.43 -6.92 10.14
C ALA A 191 -19.02 -7.68 8.86
N TYR A 192 -19.14 -9.01 8.89
CA TYR A 192 -18.86 -9.84 7.74
C TYR A 192 -19.86 -9.64 6.58
N ALA A 193 -21.17 -9.61 6.87
CA ALA A 193 -22.20 -9.36 5.87
C ALA A 193 -22.07 -7.96 5.22
N THR A 194 -21.76 -6.93 6.01
CA THR A 194 -21.48 -5.58 5.49
C THR A 194 -20.26 -5.61 4.57
N TRP A 195 -19.18 -6.25 5.01
CA TRP A 195 -17.99 -6.37 4.16
C TRP A 195 -18.29 -7.06 2.83
N LEU A 196 -19.06 -8.14 2.83
CA LEU A 196 -19.48 -8.84 1.60
C LEU A 196 -20.32 -7.95 0.67
N LYS A 197 -21.26 -7.17 1.22
CA LYS A 197 -22.10 -6.22 0.46
C LYS A 197 -21.31 -5.11 -0.20
N ASP A 198 -20.22 -4.69 0.44
CA ASP A 198 -19.34 -3.64 -0.07
C ASP A 198 -18.38 -4.16 -1.15
N ARG A 199 -18.46 -5.43 -1.55
CA ARG A 199 -17.66 -6.01 -2.64
C ARG A 199 -18.40 -5.96 -3.98
N PRO A 200 -17.65 -5.93 -5.11
CA PRO A 200 -18.26 -6.05 -6.43
C PRO A 200 -19.10 -7.34 -6.54
N PRO A 201 -20.27 -7.33 -7.19
CA PRO A 201 -21.09 -8.52 -7.38
C PRO A 201 -20.34 -9.68 -8.06
N GLU A 202 -19.37 -9.37 -8.93
CA GLU A 202 -18.56 -10.37 -9.60
C GLU A 202 -17.66 -11.13 -8.61
N PHE A 203 -17.22 -10.48 -7.54
CA PHE A 203 -16.44 -11.14 -6.49
C PHE A 203 -17.30 -12.14 -5.72
N THR A 204 -18.47 -11.72 -5.22
CA THR A 204 -19.33 -12.59 -4.43
C THR A 204 -19.87 -13.77 -5.24
N ALA A 205 -20.21 -13.54 -6.52
CA ALA A 205 -20.62 -14.61 -7.44
C ALA A 205 -19.49 -15.60 -7.79
N GLY A 206 -18.23 -15.20 -7.65
CA GLY A 206 -17.06 -16.04 -7.90
C GLY A 206 -16.67 -16.96 -6.72
N VAL A 207 -17.22 -16.72 -5.53
CA VAL A 207 -16.94 -17.54 -4.35
C VAL A 207 -17.76 -18.83 -4.40
N GLU A 208 -17.08 -19.97 -4.52
CA GLU A 208 -17.69 -21.31 -4.56
C GLU A 208 -17.74 -21.96 -3.18
N GLN A 209 -16.78 -21.65 -2.32
CA GLN A 209 -16.62 -22.24 -0.99
C GLN A 209 -16.34 -21.15 0.04
N ALA A 210 -16.95 -21.28 1.21
CA ALA A 210 -16.72 -20.35 2.31
C ALA A 210 -16.43 -21.11 3.62
N ALA A 211 -15.18 -21.06 4.06
CA ALA A 211 -14.74 -21.62 5.32
C ALA A 211 -15.06 -20.67 6.48
N LEU A 212 -15.62 -21.20 7.56
CA LEU A 212 -16.02 -20.43 8.72
C LEU A 212 -15.79 -21.18 10.02
N ASP A 213 -15.60 -20.40 11.08
CA ASP A 213 -15.75 -20.88 12.45
C ASP A 213 -17.21 -21.30 12.72
N PRO A 214 -17.45 -22.21 13.68
CA PRO A 214 -18.79 -22.60 14.13
C PRO A 214 -19.51 -21.49 14.92
N PHE A 215 -19.47 -20.27 14.42
CA PHE A 215 -20.20 -19.11 14.89
C PHE A 215 -21.44 -18.88 14.03
N ARG A 216 -22.62 -18.90 14.68
CA ARG A 216 -23.92 -18.76 14.01
C ARG A 216 -24.03 -17.46 13.19
N GLY A 217 -23.39 -16.38 13.62
CA GLY A 217 -23.44 -15.10 12.92
C GLY A 217 -22.83 -15.18 11.53
N TYR A 218 -21.68 -15.84 11.36
CA TYR A 218 -21.04 -16.02 10.06
C TYR A 218 -21.86 -16.95 9.16
N ALA A 219 -22.41 -18.04 9.72
CA ALA A 219 -23.28 -18.95 8.96
C ALA A 219 -24.52 -18.24 8.37
N ASN A 220 -25.10 -17.27 9.08
CA ASN A 220 -26.19 -16.46 8.55
C ASN A 220 -25.72 -15.50 7.46
N ALA A 221 -24.60 -14.80 7.68
CA ALA A 221 -24.04 -13.89 6.67
C ALA A 221 -23.71 -14.63 5.37
N LEU A 222 -23.13 -15.82 5.43
CA LEU A 222 -22.88 -16.64 4.24
C LEU A 222 -24.17 -17.04 3.53
N ARG A 223 -25.18 -17.49 4.27
CA ARG A 223 -26.47 -17.87 3.67
C ARG A 223 -27.12 -16.70 2.93
N ASP A 224 -27.04 -15.51 3.52
CA ASP A 224 -27.75 -14.34 3.01
C ASP A 224 -26.98 -13.67 1.85
N GLU A 225 -25.64 -13.62 1.92
CA GLU A 225 -24.81 -12.84 1.00
C GLU A 225 -24.00 -13.70 0.00
N LEU A 226 -23.84 -15.01 0.25
CA LEU A 226 -23.19 -15.99 -0.62
C LEU A 226 -24.05 -17.26 -0.75
N PRO A 227 -25.31 -17.16 -1.23
CA PRO A 227 -26.28 -18.27 -1.19
C PRO A 227 -25.86 -19.49 -2.02
N ASP A 228 -25.03 -19.28 -3.05
CA ASP A 228 -24.55 -20.34 -3.95
C ASP A 228 -23.23 -20.99 -3.47
N ALA A 229 -22.58 -20.40 -2.46
CA ALA A 229 -21.33 -20.93 -1.92
C ALA A 229 -21.58 -22.08 -0.94
N VAL A 230 -20.73 -23.10 -1.00
CA VAL A 230 -20.73 -24.18 -0.01
C VAL A 230 -20.09 -23.69 1.28
N ALA A 231 -20.88 -23.61 2.35
CA ALA A 231 -20.37 -23.33 3.68
C ALA A 231 -19.60 -24.55 4.24
N VAL A 232 -18.34 -24.35 4.60
CA VAL A 232 -17.43 -25.39 5.10
C VAL A 232 -17.01 -25.04 6.52
N LEU A 233 -17.22 -25.94 7.47
CA LEU A 233 -16.70 -25.73 8.83
C LEU A 233 -15.18 -25.87 8.83
N ASP A 234 -14.49 -24.90 9.42
CA ASP A 234 -13.05 -24.95 9.58
C ASP A 234 -12.62 -26.14 10.46
N ALA A 235 -11.71 -26.96 9.93
CA ALA A 235 -11.29 -28.20 10.58
C ALA A 235 -10.51 -27.97 11.87
N PHE A 236 -9.72 -26.90 11.96
CA PHE A 236 -8.98 -26.56 13.18
C PHE A 236 -9.96 -26.28 14.32
N HIS A 237 -10.99 -25.49 14.07
CA HIS A 237 -12.02 -25.17 15.06
C HIS A 237 -12.85 -26.40 15.46
N VAL A 238 -13.22 -27.26 14.50
CA VAL A 238 -13.94 -28.51 14.80
C VAL A 238 -13.10 -29.43 15.68
N VAL A 239 -11.82 -29.65 15.35
CA VAL A 239 -10.92 -30.47 16.16
C VAL A 239 -10.76 -29.87 17.55
N ARG A 240 -10.48 -28.56 17.63
CA ARG A 240 -10.30 -27.86 18.90
C ARG A 240 -11.51 -27.99 19.82
N LEU A 241 -12.73 -27.89 19.28
CA LEU A 241 -13.97 -28.12 20.05
C LEU A 241 -14.12 -29.56 20.52
N GLY A 242 -13.73 -30.53 19.70
CA GLY A 242 -13.79 -31.96 20.04
C GLY A 242 -12.71 -32.42 21.02
N THR A 243 -11.64 -31.65 21.19
CA THR A 243 -10.51 -31.94 22.08
C THR A 243 -10.43 -31.06 23.33
N ALA A 244 -11.39 -30.15 23.52
CA ALA A 244 -11.47 -29.24 24.67
C ALA A 244 -12.14 -29.87 25.90
#